data_AF-A0AAV2HHD1-F1
#
_entry.id   AF-A0AAV2HHD1-F1
#
_cell.length_a   1.000
_cell.length_b   1.000
_cell.length_c   1.000
_cell.angle_alpha   90.00
_cell.angle_beta   90.00
_cell.angle_gamma   90.00
#
_symmetry.space_group_name_H-M   'P 1'
#
loop_
_entity.id
_entity.type
_entity.pdbx_description
1 polymer ?
#
loop_
_entity_poly.entity_id
_entity_poly.type
_entity_poly.pdbx_seq_one_letter_code
_entity_poly.pdbx_strand_id
1 'polypeptide(L)'
;MHFTLVFLVAAAVVYGANAAICPTCSNENDYTTCTGQQNCQAGHDTCETRIDLRDNKIDYHCSEAQSCTHQQTQNSCDNAGTNGHCVICCNSLADCRAKRDDYFMFG
;
A
#
# COMPACT_ATOMS: atom_id res chain seq x y z
N MET A 1 -45.53 -9.55 8.70
CA MET A 1 -44.71 -8.68 7.81
C MET A 1 -43.33 -8.63 8.42
N HIS A 2 -42.37 -9.36 7.84
CA HIS A 2 -41.00 -9.46 8.37
C HIS A 2 -40.18 -8.28 7.84
N PHE A 3 -39.72 -7.41 8.75
CA PHE A 3 -38.78 -6.34 8.45
C PHE A 3 -37.36 -6.89 8.59
N THR A 4 -36.70 -7.14 7.47
CA THR A 4 -35.30 -7.60 7.44
C THR A 4 -34.38 -6.41 7.76
N LEU A 5 -33.78 -6.42 8.95
CA LEU A 5 -32.76 -5.46 9.35
C LEU A 5 -31.46 -5.77 8.59
N VAL A 6 -31.08 -4.92 7.63
CA VAL A 6 -29.77 -5.00 6.96
C VAL A 6 -28.75 -4.33 7.87
N PHE A 7 -27.96 -5.13 8.58
CA PHE A 7 -26.78 -4.64 9.30
C PHE A 7 -25.67 -4.37 8.29
N LEU A 8 -25.48 -3.10 7.93
CA LEU A 8 -24.27 -2.63 7.26
C LEU A 8 -23.12 -2.75 8.26
N VAL A 9 -22.33 -3.81 8.13
CA VAL A 9 -21.05 -3.94 8.86
C VAL A 9 -20.07 -2.97 8.19
N ALA A 10 -20.05 -1.73 8.65
CA ALA A 10 -18.95 -0.83 8.37
C ALA A 10 -17.71 -1.42 9.05
N ALA A 11 -16.78 -1.96 8.27
CA ALA A 11 -15.47 -2.35 8.76
C ALA A 11 -14.74 -1.08 9.23
N ALA A 12 -14.91 -0.73 10.50
CA ALA A 12 -14.09 0.28 11.14
C ALA A 12 -12.69 -0.30 11.33
N VAL A 13 -11.78 0.04 10.43
CA VAL A 13 -10.36 -0.26 10.58
C VAL A 13 -9.87 0.62 11.73
N VAL A 14 -9.67 0.02 12.91
CA VAL A 14 -9.09 0.71 14.07
C VAL A 14 -7.62 0.92 13.77
N TYR A 15 -7.27 2.10 13.25
CA TYR A 15 -5.89 2.57 13.16
C TYR A 15 -5.43 2.92 14.58
N GLY A 16 -4.89 1.93 15.29
CA GLY A 16 -4.06 2.21 16.45
C GLY A 16 -2.87 3.03 15.97
N ALA A 17 -2.62 4.17 16.62
CA ALA A 17 -1.53 5.11 16.34
C ALA A 17 -0.15 4.52 16.67
N ASN A 18 0.16 3.38 16.05
CA ASN A 18 1.49 2.82 16.00
C ASN A 18 2.09 3.36 14.70
N ALA A 19 3.27 3.97 14.81
CA ALA A 19 4.07 4.31 13.63
C ALA A 19 4.10 3.09 12.68
N ALA A 20 3.63 3.27 11.44
CA ALA A 20 3.68 2.19 10.47
C ALA A 20 5.14 1.76 10.23
N ILE A 21 5.33 0.49 9.91
CA ILE A 21 6.65 -0.03 9.51
C ILE A 21 6.58 -0.35 8.03
N CYS A 22 7.31 0.41 7.22
CA CYS A 22 7.37 0.21 5.78
C CYS A 22 8.62 -0.58 5.39
N PRO A 23 8.57 -1.37 4.30
CA PRO A 23 9.77 -1.95 3.73
C PRO A 23 10.74 -0.87 3.24
N THR A 24 12.01 -1.24 3.12
CA THR A 24 13.00 -0.47 2.37
C THR A 24 13.76 -1.38 1.43
N CYS A 25 14.07 -0.87 0.24
CA CYS A 25 14.82 -1.56 -0.79
C CYS A 25 16.26 -1.07 -0.79
N SER A 26 17.22 -1.99 -0.84
CA SER A 26 18.62 -1.62 -1.10
C SER A 26 18.84 -1.27 -2.57
N ASN A 27 18.00 -1.79 -3.47
CA ASN A 27 17.97 -1.44 -4.88
C ASN A 27 16.50 -1.37 -5.35
N GLU A 28 16.05 -0.18 -5.75
CA GLU A 28 14.67 0.06 -6.20
C GLU A 28 14.33 -0.70 -7.49
N ASN A 29 15.32 -1.11 -8.29
CA ASN A 29 15.10 -1.88 -9.52
C ASN A 29 14.98 -3.39 -9.27
N ASP A 30 15.16 -3.84 -8.02
CA ASP A 30 15.06 -5.24 -7.64
C ASP A 30 14.23 -5.37 -6.36
N TYR A 31 12.95 -5.73 -6.57
CA TYR A 31 11.95 -5.85 -5.52
C TYR A 31 12.30 -6.92 -4.47
N THR A 32 13.18 -7.87 -4.81
CA THR A 32 13.65 -8.91 -3.88
C THR A 32 14.62 -8.35 -2.84
N THR A 33 15.26 -7.20 -3.12
CA THR A 33 16.15 -6.51 -2.19
C THR A 33 15.39 -5.72 -1.12
N CYS A 34 14.06 -5.60 -1.23
CA CYS A 34 13.19 -4.92 -0.28
C CYS A 34 12.94 -5.74 1.00
N THR A 35 14.04 -6.09 1.67
CA THR A 35 14.08 -6.88 2.91
C THR A 35 14.29 -6.02 4.15
N GLY A 36 14.72 -4.77 3.96
CA GLY A 36 14.85 -3.79 5.03
C GLY A 36 13.50 -3.32 5.54
N GLN A 37 13.54 -2.51 6.60
CA GLN A 37 12.37 -1.86 7.17
C GLN A 37 12.74 -0.48 7.69
N GLN A 38 11.79 0.44 7.63
CA GLN A 38 11.86 1.77 8.20
C GLN A 38 10.64 2.02 9.10
N ASN A 39 10.88 2.70 10.21
CA ASN A 39 9.81 3.17 11.08
C ASN A 39 9.32 4.52 10.57
N CYS A 40 8.02 4.64 10.38
CA CYS A 40 7.42 5.90 9.98
C CYS A 40 7.40 6.92 11.11
N GLN A 41 7.46 8.20 10.76
CA GLN A 41 7.37 9.27 11.73
C GLN A 41 5.92 9.42 12.25
N ALA A 42 5.77 10.13 13.37
CA ALA A 42 4.44 10.44 13.90
C ALA A 42 3.61 11.18 12.84
N GLY A 43 2.36 10.75 12.65
CA GLY A 43 1.48 11.25 11.59
C GLY A 43 1.43 10.36 10.35
N HIS A 44 2.33 9.39 10.20
CA HIS A 44 2.29 8.42 9.12
C HIS A 44 1.91 7.02 9.65
N ASP A 45 0.69 6.61 9.34
CA ASP A 45 0.06 5.37 9.80
C ASP A 45 -0.11 4.33 8.69
N THR A 46 0.34 4.63 7.47
CA THR A 46 0.33 3.70 6.34
C THR A 46 1.61 3.77 5.52
N CYS A 47 1.80 2.76 4.69
CA CYS A 47 2.87 2.68 3.71
C CYS A 47 2.29 2.79 2.30
N GLU A 48 2.76 3.78 1.56
CA GLU A 48 2.49 3.96 0.15
C GLU A 48 3.58 3.25 -0.66
N THR A 49 3.21 2.15 -1.31
CA THR A 49 4.10 1.44 -2.23
C THR A 49 3.88 1.99 -3.63
N ARG A 50 4.89 2.59 -4.24
CA ARG A 50 4.84 3.05 -5.62
C ARG A 50 5.60 2.08 -6.50
N ILE A 51 4.95 1.60 -7.55
CA ILE A 51 5.54 0.71 -8.54
C ILE A 51 5.54 1.45 -9.88
N ASP A 52 6.72 1.84 -10.35
CA ASP A 52 6.91 2.41 -11.67
C ASP A 52 6.94 1.31 -12.72
N LEU A 53 6.02 1.37 -13.68
CA LEU A 53 5.85 0.35 -14.71
C LEU A 53 6.83 0.51 -15.86
N ARG A 54 7.39 1.72 -16.04
CA ARG A 54 8.31 2.01 -17.14
C ARG A 54 9.70 1.54 -16.80
N ASP A 55 10.12 1.85 -15.58
CA ASP A 55 11.45 1.54 -15.07
C ASP A 55 11.49 0.26 -14.23
N ASN A 56 10.34 -0.39 -13.97
CA ASN A 56 10.20 -1.53 -13.05
C ASN A 56 10.81 -1.25 -11.67
N LYS A 57 10.60 -0.02 -11.19
CA LYS A 57 11.11 0.43 -9.89
C LYS A 57 10.04 0.29 -8.84
N ILE A 58 10.45 -0.07 -7.64
CA ILE A 58 9.60 -0.06 -6.45
C ILE A 58 10.16 0.87 -5.40
N ASP A 59 9.30 1.73 -4.88
CA ASP A 59 9.59 2.61 -3.76
C ASP A 59 8.51 2.47 -2.67
N TYR A 60 8.94 2.72 -1.43
CA TYR A 60 8.08 2.70 -0.25
C TYR A 60 8.18 4.02 0.51
N HIS A 61 7.05 4.71 0.63
CA HIS A 61 6.94 5.95 1.40
C HIS A 61 6.02 5.78 2.61
N CYS A 62 6.43 6.35 3.73
CA CYS A 62 5.55 6.56 4.86
C CYS A 62 4.53 7.65 4.50
N SER A 63 3.25 7.34 4.62
CA SER A 63 2.16 8.24 4.23
C SER A 63 1.02 8.18 5.26
N GLU A 64 0.10 9.12 5.16
CA GLU A 64 -1.17 9.08 5.90
C GLU A 64 -2.15 8.16 5.17
N ALA A 65 -2.95 7.39 5.91
CA ALA A 65 -3.93 6.47 5.30
C ALA A 65 -4.85 7.15 4.27
N GLN A 66 -5.28 8.39 4.54
CA GLN A 66 -6.12 9.17 3.62
C GLN A 66 -5.37 9.54 2.34
N SER A 67 -4.14 10.04 2.48
CA SER A 67 -3.29 10.43 1.36
C SER A 67 -2.97 9.24 0.47
N CYS A 68 -2.57 8.11 1.07
CA CYS A 68 -2.31 6.90 0.31
C CYS A 68 -3.56 6.41 -0.42
N THR A 69 -4.72 6.35 0.26
CA THR A 69 -5.97 5.89 -0.38
C THR A 69 -6.35 6.75 -1.57
N HIS A 70 -6.12 8.07 -1.47
CA HIS A 70 -6.33 8.99 -2.58
C HIS A 70 -5.36 8.72 -3.75
N GLN A 71 -4.07 8.48 -3.46
CA GLN A 71 -3.08 8.10 -4.47
C GLN A 71 -3.39 6.75 -5.12
N GLN A 72 -3.76 5.73 -4.36
CA GLN A 72 -4.16 4.42 -4.87
C GLN A 72 -5.41 4.51 -5.75
N THR A 73 -6.37 5.39 -5.41
CA THR A 73 -7.57 5.60 -6.26
C THR A 73 -7.21 6.25 -7.59
N GLN A 74 -6.28 7.20 -7.60
CA GLN A 74 -5.84 7.90 -8.82
C GLN A 74 -4.87 7.07 -9.66
N ASN A 75 -4.05 6.23 -9.03
CA ASN A 75 -2.98 5.46 -9.62
C ASN A 75 -3.15 3.97 -9.28
N SER A 76 -4.34 3.41 -9.50
CA SER A 76 -4.58 2.00 -9.17
C SER A 76 -3.75 1.07 -10.06
N CYS A 77 -3.30 -0.06 -9.53
CA CYS A 77 -2.53 -1.03 -10.30
C CYS A 77 -3.35 -1.68 -11.43
N ASP A 78 -4.68 -1.67 -11.36
CA ASP A 78 -5.56 -2.10 -12.44
C ASP A 78 -5.55 -1.14 -13.66
N ASN A 79 -5.29 0.16 -13.44
CA ASN A 79 -5.32 1.22 -14.45
C ASN A 79 -3.94 1.86 -14.69
N ALA A 80 -2.89 1.20 -14.21
CA ALA A 80 -1.53 1.71 -14.08
C ALA A 80 -0.92 2.24 -15.40
N GLY A 81 -1.37 1.71 -16.54
CA GLY A 81 -0.93 2.14 -17.87
C GLY A 81 -1.17 3.63 -18.18
N THR A 82 -2.01 4.32 -17.42
CA THR A 82 -2.36 5.73 -17.67
C THR A 82 -1.31 6.70 -17.09
N ASN A 83 -0.79 6.42 -15.89
CA ASN A 83 0.11 7.32 -15.15
C ASN A 83 1.57 6.84 -15.10
N GLY A 84 1.86 5.69 -15.71
CA GLY A 84 3.20 5.11 -15.79
C GLY A 84 3.71 4.49 -14.48
N HIS A 85 2.95 4.63 -13.40
CA HIS A 85 3.18 3.99 -12.12
C HIS A 85 1.83 3.62 -11.48
N CYS A 86 1.86 2.72 -10.52
CA CYS A 86 0.74 2.47 -9.63
C CYS A 86 1.11 2.58 -8.17
N VAL A 87 0.08 2.71 -7.33
CA VAL A 87 0.21 2.89 -5.89
C VAL A 87 -0.59 1.80 -5.17
N ILE A 88 0.02 1.20 -4.16
CA ILE A 88 -0.60 0.23 -3.27
C ILE A 88 -0.40 0.68 -1.83
N CYS A 89 -1.49 0.80 -1.08
CA CYS A 89 -1.47 1.08 0.35
C CYS A 89 -1.38 -0.21 1.15
N CYS A 90 -0.50 -0.19 2.15
CA CYS A 90 -0.30 -1.30 3.06
C CYS A 90 -0.02 -0.81 4.48
N ASN A 91 -0.47 -1.56 5.48
CA ASN A 91 -0.48 -1.11 6.89
C ASN A 91 0.55 -1.83 7.76
N SER A 92 1.30 -2.79 7.21
CA SER A 92 2.34 -3.51 7.93
C SER A 92 3.39 -4.06 6.96
N LEU A 93 4.60 -4.34 7.45
CA LEU A 93 5.67 -4.93 6.65
C LEU A 93 5.23 -6.22 5.93
N ALA A 94 4.48 -7.09 6.62
CA ALA A 94 3.99 -8.34 6.05
C ALA A 94 2.96 -8.10 4.94
N ASP A 95 2.02 -7.18 5.17
CA ASP A 95 1.01 -6.79 4.18
C ASP A 95 1.63 -6.14 2.93
N CYS A 96 2.60 -5.24 3.13
CA CYS A 96 3.33 -4.61 2.02
C CYS A 96 4.08 -5.63 1.16
N ARG A 97 4.72 -6.61 1.80
CA ARG A 97 5.42 -7.70 1.08
C ARG A 97 4.45 -8.59 0.34
N ALA A 98 3.36 -9.00 0.98
CA ALA A 98 2.35 -9.84 0.34
C ALA A 98 1.74 -9.15 -0.88
N LYS A 99 1.36 -7.88 -0.78
CA LYS A 99 0.80 -7.09 -1.89
C LYS A 99 1.79 -6.87 -3.03
N ARG A 100 3.06 -6.59 -2.70
CA ARG A 100 4.13 -6.52 -3.71
C ARG A 100 4.28 -7.87 -4.42
N ASP A 101 4.40 -8.95 -3.67
CA ASP A 101 4.62 -10.28 -4.23
C ASP A 101 3.43 -10.69 -5.11
N ASP A 102 2.19 -10.38 -4.69
CA ASP A 102 0.99 -10.57 -5.48
C ASP A 102 1.06 -9.81 -6.82
N TYR A 103 1.49 -8.55 -6.79
CA TYR A 103 1.68 -7.74 -8.00
C TYR A 103 2.74 -8.32 -8.96
N PHE A 104 3.91 -8.74 -8.48
CA PHE A 104 4.97 -9.25 -9.35
C PHE A 104 4.81 -10.73 -9.74
N MET A 105 4.02 -11.52 -8.99
CA MET A 105 3.76 -12.93 -9.31
C MET A 105 2.53 -13.14 -10.18
N PHE A 106 1.50 -12.29 -10.05
CA PHE A 106 0.23 -12.44 -10.77
C PHE A 106 -0.13 -11.26 -11.68
N GLY A 107 0.61 -10.14 -11.62
CA GLY A 107 0.43 -8.96 -12.47
C GLY A 107 1.02 -9.08 -13.87
#